data_AF-A0A7C6JRF4-F1
#
_entry.id   AF-A0A7C6JRF4-F1
#
_cell.length_a   1.000
_cell.length_b   1.000
_cell.length_c   1.000
_cell.angle_alpha   90.00
_cell.angle_beta   90.00
_cell.angle_gamma   90.00
#
_symmetry.space_group_name_H-M   'P 1'
#
loop_
_entity.id
_entity.type
_entity.pdbx_description
1 polymer ?
#
loop_
_entity_poly.entity_id
_entity_poly.type
_entity_poly.pdbx_seq_one_letter_code
_entity_poly.pdbx_strand_id
1 'polypeptide(L)'
;MKDLDKRATELISRFVKEKLGRVSPLWYERLYSLPAEAKNDRELKILMLAVHYALIQDARSVNYIERLFFNWQEYGVPRWALKRLAAADPPVGKELLEELGYHGETDEPFDIRSDEYYRFYRRSTLGD
;
A
#
# COMPACT_ATOMS: atom_id res chain seq x y z
N MET A 1 1.57 -1.48 -19.04
CA MET A 1 0.93 -2.74 -18.57
C MET A 1 1.86 -3.93 -18.37
N LYS A 2 2.29 -4.72 -19.38
CA LYS A 2 2.98 -6.02 -19.12
C LYS A 2 4.21 -5.95 -18.20
N ASP A 3 5.04 -4.91 -18.35
CA ASP A 3 6.21 -4.72 -17.48
C ASP A 3 5.84 -4.33 -16.04
N LEU A 4 4.77 -3.55 -15.86
CA LEU A 4 4.30 -3.17 -14.53
C LEU A 4 3.68 -4.35 -13.78
N ASP A 5 2.98 -5.22 -14.50
CA ASP A 5 2.36 -6.43 -13.94
C ASP A 5 3.43 -7.40 -13.41
N LYS A 6 4.49 -7.59 -14.20
CA LYS A 6 5.67 -8.34 -13.77
C LYS A 6 6.32 -7.72 -12.53
N ARG A 7 6.54 -6.40 -12.51
CA ARG A 7 7.13 -5.71 -11.35
C ARG A 7 6.25 -5.79 -10.10
N ALA A 8 4.93 -5.69 -10.24
CA ALA A 8 3.98 -5.89 -9.15
C ALA A 8 4.06 -7.31 -8.59
N THR A 9 4.10 -8.31 -9.47
CA THR A 9 4.23 -9.73 -9.11
C THR A 9 5.55 -10.03 -8.40
N GLU A 10 6.65 -9.43 -8.84
CA GLU A 10 7.96 -9.54 -8.19
C GLU A 10 7.94 -8.92 -6.77
N LEU A 11 7.32 -7.75 -6.61
CA LEU A 11 7.13 -7.11 -5.30
C LEU A 11 6.28 -7.95 -4.35
N ILE A 12 5.18 -8.52 -4.85
CA ILE A 12 4.32 -9.43 -4.10
C ILE A 12 5.13 -10.66 -3.65
N SER A 13 5.90 -11.26 -4.56
CA SER A 13 6.72 -12.43 -4.25
C SER A 13 7.78 -12.12 -3.19
N ARG A 14 8.37 -10.92 -3.24
CA ARG A 14 9.27 -10.43 -2.20
C ARG A 14 8.56 -10.32 -0.86
N PHE A 15 7.37 -9.72 -0.80
CA PHE A 15 6.59 -9.62 0.43
C PHE A 15 6.23 -11.00 1.00
N VAL A 16 5.80 -11.94 0.15
CA VAL A 16 5.50 -13.31 0.57
C VAL A 16 6.71 -13.96 1.23
N LYS A 17 7.87 -13.90 0.56
CA LYS A 17 9.12 -14.49 1.04
C LYS A 17 9.62 -13.85 2.33
N GLU A 18 9.55 -12.53 2.44
CA GLU A 18 10.13 -11.79 3.56
C GLU A 18 9.22 -11.71 4.79
N LYS A 19 7.89 -11.64 4.60
CA LYS A 19 6.96 -11.26 5.67
C LYS A 19 5.94 -12.33 6.04
N LEU A 20 5.48 -13.12 5.07
CA LEU A 20 4.32 -14.00 5.24
C LEU A 20 4.69 -15.43 5.67
N GLY A 21 5.92 -15.89 5.43
CA GLY A 21 6.37 -17.19 5.95
C GLY A 21 5.55 -18.37 5.42
N ARG A 22 4.93 -19.18 6.31
CA ARG A 22 4.06 -20.31 5.95
C ARG A 22 2.58 -19.98 6.16
N VAL A 23 2.02 -19.11 5.33
CA VAL A 23 0.56 -18.91 5.23
C VAL A 23 -0.06 -19.99 4.34
N SER A 24 -1.38 -20.18 4.45
CA SER A 24 -2.13 -21.10 3.59
C SER A 24 -2.08 -20.68 2.11
N PRO A 25 -2.06 -21.64 1.16
CA PRO A 25 -2.05 -21.39 -0.28
C PRO A 25 -3.13 -20.42 -0.78
N LEU A 26 -4.34 -20.49 -0.22
CA LEU A 26 -5.47 -19.63 -0.61
C LEU A 26 -5.17 -18.13 -0.40
N TRP A 27 -4.39 -17.80 0.64
CA TRP A 27 -3.99 -16.42 0.90
C TRP A 27 -2.96 -15.94 -0.13
N TYR A 28 -2.11 -16.83 -0.63
CA TYR A 28 -1.19 -16.47 -1.71
C TYR A 28 -1.96 -16.26 -3.01
N GLU A 29 -2.87 -17.16 -3.37
CA GLU A 29 -3.70 -17.02 -4.56
C GLU A 29 -4.44 -15.67 -4.59
N ARG A 30 -5.04 -15.26 -3.46
CA ARG A 30 -5.68 -13.95 -3.35
C ARG A 30 -4.71 -12.80 -3.58
N LEU A 31 -3.51 -12.85 -2.99
CA LEU A 31 -2.52 -11.79 -3.13
C LEU A 31 -2.01 -11.67 -4.58
N TYR A 32 -1.79 -12.82 -5.24
CA TYR A 32 -1.33 -12.88 -6.63
C TYR A 32 -2.43 -12.55 -7.65
N SER A 33 -3.71 -12.50 -7.26
CA SER A 33 -4.78 -12.04 -8.16
C SER A 33 -4.93 -10.51 -8.21
N LEU A 34 -4.40 -9.78 -7.22
CA LEU A 34 -4.55 -8.32 -7.13
C LEU A 34 -4.08 -7.54 -8.37
N PRO A 35 -2.97 -7.89 -9.05
CA PRO A 35 -2.57 -7.20 -10.28
C PRO A 35 -3.65 -7.23 -11.38
N ALA A 36 -4.40 -8.33 -11.48
CA ALA A 36 -5.48 -8.47 -12.47
C ALA A 36 -6.73 -7.64 -12.13
N GLU A 37 -6.86 -7.17 -10.89
CA GLU A 37 -7.96 -6.30 -10.45
C GLU A 37 -7.69 -4.82 -10.71
N ALA A 38 -6.45 -4.44 -11.03
CA ALA A 38 -6.11 -3.10 -11.45
C ALA A 38 -6.61 -2.82 -12.89
N LYS A 39 -7.47 -1.81 -13.04
CA LYS A 39 -8.09 -1.47 -14.33
C LYS A 39 -7.17 -0.69 -15.28
N ASN A 40 -6.09 -0.12 -14.75
CA ASN A 40 -5.16 0.74 -15.48
C ASN A 40 -3.77 0.76 -14.81
N ASP A 41 -2.79 1.33 -15.52
CA ASP A 41 -1.41 1.42 -15.03
C ASP A 41 -1.29 2.24 -13.73
N ARG A 42 -2.21 3.18 -13.47
CA ARG A 42 -2.22 3.98 -12.23
C ARG A 42 -2.59 3.12 -11.02
N GLU A 43 -3.67 2.35 -11.11
CA GLU A 43 -4.10 1.43 -10.07
C GLU A 43 -3.03 0.36 -9.79
N LEU A 44 -2.38 -0.14 -10.83
CA LEU A 44 -1.30 -1.11 -10.67
C LEU A 44 -0.09 -0.51 -9.92
N LYS A 45 0.23 0.76 -10.16
CA LYS A 45 1.24 1.47 -9.37
C LYS A 45 0.79 1.73 -7.93
N ILE A 46 -0.50 1.96 -7.67
CA ILE A 46 -1.05 2.04 -6.31
C ILE A 46 -0.89 0.71 -5.58
N LEU A 47 -1.14 -0.43 -6.25
CA LEU A 47 -0.85 -1.75 -5.68
C LEU A 47 0.63 -1.90 -5.32
N MET A 48 1.54 -1.52 -6.22
CA MET A 48 2.98 -1.56 -5.94
C MET A 48 3.35 -0.70 -4.72
N LEU A 49 2.76 0.49 -4.58
CA LEU A 49 2.93 1.34 -3.41
C LEU A 49 2.39 0.68 -2.14
N ALA A 50 1.22 0.04 -2.18
CA ALA A 50 0.60 -0.64 -1.03
C ALA A 50 1.48 -1.81 -0.53
N VAL A 51 2.00 -2.61 -1.45
CA VAL A 51 2.93 -3.72 -1.14
C VAL A 51 4.24 -3.17 -0.56
N HIS A 52 4.82 -2.13 -1.17
CA HIS A 52 6.06 -1.50 -0.67
C HIS A 52 5.86 -0.90 0.72
N TYR A 53 4.73 -0.23 0.94
CA TYR A 53 4.37 0.31 2.24
C TYR A 53 4.24 -0.79 3.30
N ALA A 54 3.60 -1.92 2.96
CA ALA A 54 3.50 -3.07 3.83
C ALA A 54 4.87 -3.69 4.17
N LEU A 55 5.82 -3.72 3.22
CA LEU A 55 7.21 -4.13 3.47
C LEU A 55 7.90 -3.22 4.49
N ILE A 56 7.77 -1.89 4.34
CA ILE A 56 8.35 -0.88 5.24
C ILE A 56 7.76 -1.00 6.66
N GLN A 57 6.46 -1.29 6.78
CA GLN A 57 5.78 -1.42 8.07
C GLN A 57 6.00 -2.76 8.80
N ASP A 58 6.77 -3.68 8.21
CA ASP A 58 6.86 -5.07 8.68
C ASP A 58 5.48 -5.76 8.82
N ALA A 59 4.53 -5.44 7.95
CA ALA A 59 3.22 -6.05 7.99
C ALA A 59 3.29 -7.54 7.59
N ARG A 60 2.53 -8.41 8.29
CA ARG A 60 2.52 -9.87 8.06
C ARG A 60 1.13 -10.40 7.73
N SER A 61 0.34 -9.61 6.99
CA SER A 61 -1.05 -9.94 6.66
C SER A 61 -1.35 -9.68 5.19
N VAL A 62 -1.90 -10.68 4.50
CA VAL A 62 -2.41 -10.54 3.13
C VAL A 62 -3.58 -9.56 3.08
N ASN A 63 -4.53 -9.71 4.00
CA ASN A 63 -5.70 -8.81 4.12
C ASN A 63 -5.29 -7.35 4.31
N TYR A 64 -4.12 -7.09 4.89
CA TYR A 64 -3.62 -5.74 5.04
C TYR A 64 -3.27 -5.11 3.69
N ILE A 65 -2.57 -5.83 2.81
CA ILE A 65 -2.25 -5.34 1.46
C ILE A 65 -3.52 -5.13 0.65
N GLU A 66 -4.43 -6.10 0.67
CA GLU A 66 -5.70 -6.01 -0.07
C GLU A 66 -6.50 -4.76 0.36
N ARG A 67 -6.64 -4.54 1.66
CA ARG A 67 -7.33 -3.36 2.19
C ARG A 67 -6.62 -2.06 1.84
N LEU A 68 -5.28 -2.02 1.92
CA LEU A 68 -4.53 -0.84 1.50
C LEU A 68 -4.78 -0.53 0.03
N PHE A 69 -4.70 -1.54 -0.84
CA PHE A 69 -4.90 -1.38 -2.27
C PHE A 69 -6.26 -0.77 -2.59
N PHE A 70 -7.36 -1.38 -2.12
CA PHE A 70 -8.71 -0.88 -2.40
C PHE A 70 -8.99 0.47 -1.75
N ASN A 71 -8.57 0.66 -0.48
CA ASN A 71 -8.79 1.94 0.19
C ASN A 71 -8.03 3.08 -0.49
N TRP A 72 -6.81 2.82 -0.99
CA TRP A 72 -6.03 3.85 -1.69
C TRP A 72 -6.54 4.14 -3.09
N GLN A 73 -7.18 3.17 -3.75
CA GLN A 73 -7.90 3.41 -4.99
C GLN A 73 -9.13 4.29 -4.77
N GLU A 74 -9.90 4.03 -3.71
CA GLU A 74 -11.17 4.70 -3.45
C GLU A 74 -11.00 6.09 -2.80
N TYR A 75 -10.14 6.17 -1.79
CA TYR A 75 -10.02 7.36 -0.92
C TYR A 75 -8.69 8.11 -1.10
N GLY A 76 -7.78 7.59 -1.92
CA GLY A 76 -6.43 8.13 -2.08
C GLY A 76 -5.46 7.64 -1.00
N VAL A 77 -4.18 7.98 -1.18
CA VAL A 77 -3.10 7.56 -0.28
C VAL A 77 -2.93 8.62 0.81
N PRO A 78 -2.95 8.25 2.10
CA PRO A 78 -2.85 9.22 3.16
C PRO A 78 -1.45 9.86 3.21
N ARG A 79 -1.37 11.12 3.64
CA ARG A 79 -0.12 11.93 3.60
C ARG A 79 1.04 11.29 4.35
N TRP A 80 0.79 10.61 5.48
CA TRP A 80 1.85 9.90 6.21
C TRP A 80 2.39 8.69 5.46
N ALA A 81 1.55 7.98 4.72
CA ALA A 81 1.99 6.86 3.90
C ALA A 81 2.88 7.40 2.78
N LEU A 82 2.47 8.49 2.13
CA LEU A 82 3.26 9.16 1.11
C LEU A 82 4.62 9.64 1.63
N LYS A 83 4.67 10.26 2.83
CA LYS A 83 5.94 10.69 3.46
C LYS A 83 6.87 9.50 3.71
N ARG A 84 6.34 8.39 4.23
CA ARG A 84 7.12 7.16 4.48
C ARG A 84 7.59 6.52 3.17
N LEU A 85 6.74 6.50 2.15
CA LEU A 85 7.07 5.98 0.83
C LEU A 85 8.18 6.81 0.17
N ALA A 86 8.09 8.15 0.23
CA ALA A 86 9.10 9.05 -0.31
C ALA A 86 10.47 8.87 0.35
N ALA A 87 10.52 8.62 1.66
CA ALA A 87 11.76 8.37 2.39
C ALA A 87 12.38 6.99 2.11
N ALA A 88 11.62 6.07 1.51
CA ALA A 88 11.99 4.67 1.34
C ALA A 88 12.18 4.26 -0.13
N ASP A 89 12.45 5.23 -1.00
CA ASP A 89 12.67 5.08 -2.45
C ASP A 89 11.62 4.16 -3.12
N PRO A 90 10.43 4.68 -3.40
CA PRO A 90 9.30 3.85 -3.81
C PRO A 90 9.58 3.20 -5.18
N PRO A 91 9.03 2.01 -5.46
CA PRO A 91 9.26 1.29 -6.73
C PRO A 91 8.59 1.94 -7.95
N VAL A 92 7.98 3.11 -7.76
CA VAL A 92 7.28 3.92 -8.76
C VAL A 92 7.94 5.30 -8.82
N GLY A 93 7.84 5.98 -9.95
CA GLY A 93 8.41 7.32 -10.12
C GLY A 93 7.84 8.34 -9.12
N LYS A 94 8.64 9.37 -8.80
CA LYS A 94 8.25 10.47 -7.89
C LYS A 94 7.00 11.21 -8.39
N GLU A 95 6.77 11.22 -9.70
CA GLU A 95 5.62 11.86 -10.35
C GLU A 95 4.29 11.31 -9.82
N LEU A 96 4.23 10.02 -9.50
CA LEU A 96 3.01 9.44 -8.92
C LEU A 96 2.80 9.88 -7.48
N LEU A 97 3.86 10.05 -6.69
CA LEU A 97 3.71 10.56 -5.33
C LEU A 97 3.19 12.00 -5.35
N GLU A 98 3.70 12.82 -6.27
CA GLU A 98 3.22 14.19 -6.48
C GLU A 98 1.77 14.24 -6.94
N GLU A 99 1.37 13.37 -7.88
CA GLU A 99 -0.02 13.20 -8.30
C GLU A 99 -0.95 12.81 -7.15
N LEU A 100 -0.45 11.98 -6.22
CA LEU A 100 -1.17 11.56 -5.02
C LEU A 100 -1.14 12.61 -3.89
N GLY A 101 -0.52 13.78 -4.13
CA GLY A 101 -0.53 14.93 -3.21
C GLY A 101 0.70 15.07 -2.31
N TYR A 102 1.81 14.40 -2.64
CA TYR A 102 3.09 14.59 -1.96
C TYR A 102 3.96 15.63 -2.68
N HIS A 103 4.06 16.84 -2.13
CA HIS A 103 4.84 17.94 -2.70
C HIS A 103 6.13 18.27 -1.93
N GLY A 104 6.68 17.29 -1.20
CA GLY A 104 7.87 17.47 -0.35
C GLY A 104 7.54 17.64 1.13
N GLU A 105 8.56 17.87 1.96
CA GLU A 105 8.40 18.08 3.40
C GLU A 105 7.62 19.38 3.64
N THR A 106 6.33 19.24 3.93
CA THR A 106 5.60 20.27 4.63
C THR A 106 6.04 20.21 6.10
N ASP A 107 6.54 21.33 6.62
CA ASP A 107 7.00 21.50 8.01
C ASP A 107 5.89 21.31 9.07
N GLU A 108 4.67 20.99 8.63
CA GLU A 108 3.56 20.73 9.55
C GLU A 108 3.73 19.35 10.21
N PRO A 109 3.73 19.28 11.55
CA PRO A 109 3.75 18.01 12.25
C PRO A 109 2.53 17.20 11.81
N PHE A 110 2.80 16.05 11.21
CA PHE A 110 1.77 15.11 10.78
C PHE A 110 0.92 14.67 12.00
N ASP A 111 -0.30 15.20 12.14
CA ASP A 111 -1.24 14.76 13.17
C ASP A 111 -2.06 13.59 12.66
N ILE A 112 -1.71 12.41 13.12
CA ILE A 112 -2.40 11.14 12.85
C ILE A 112 -3.90 11.17 13.24
N ARG A 113 -4.33 12.12 14.07
CA ARG A 113 -5.74 12.33 14.48
C ARG A 113 -6.55 13.16 13.50
N SER A 114 -5.89 13.93 12.62
CA SER A 114 -6.51 14.73 11.56
C SER A 114 -6.77 13.94 10.28
N ASP A 115 -6.19 12.75 10.16
CA ASP A 115 -6.38 11.87 9.03
C ASP A 115 -7.63 11.00 9.25
N GLU A 116 -8.69 11.25 8.47
CA GLU A 116 -9.93 10.46 8.51
C GLU A 116 -9.67 8.96 8.29
N TYR A 117 -8.57 8.61 7.62
CA TYR A 117 -8.10 7.25 7.41
C TYR A 117 -7.83 6.51 8.73
N TYR A 118 -7.43 7.21 9.80
CA TYR A 118 -7.13 6.59 11.10
C TYR A 118 -8.39 6.21 11.89
N ARG A 119 -9.53 6.86 11.61
CA ARG A 119 -10.83 6.49 12.21
C ARG A 119 -11.33 5.14 11.71
N PHE A 120 -10.97 4.74 10.49
CA PHE A 120 -11.41 3.48 9.88
C PHE A 120 -10.68 2.24 10.42
N TYR A 121 -9.40 2.38 10.80
CA TYR A 121 -8.57 1.26 11.26
C TYR A 121 -8.50 1.11 12.78
N ARG A 122 -8.80 2.16 13.54
CA ARG A 122 -9.01 2.03 14.98
C ARG A 122 -10.36 1.33 15.19
N ARG A 123 -10.34 -0.01 15.24
CA ARG A 123 -11.40 -0.76 15.94
C ARG A 123 -11.66 -0.01 17.23
N SER A 124 -12.92 0.34 17.48
CA SER A 124 -13.35 0.91 18.74
C SER A 124 -12.80 0.02 19.85
N THR A 125 -11.72 0.45 20.51
CA THR A 125 -11.27 -0.12 21.78
C THR A 125 -12.08 0.45 22.94
N LEU A 126 -13.20 1.11 22.64
CA LEU A 126 -14.26 1.45 23.59
C LEU A 126 -15.41 0.51 23.26
N GLY A 127 -15.60 -0.47 24.14
CA GLY A 127 -16.49 -1.60 23.94
C GLY A 127 -17.96 -1.23 23.89
N ASP A 128 -18.71 -2.20 23.37
CA ASP A 128 -20.01 -2.60 23.91
C ASP A 128 -19.87 -4.06 24.38
#